data_AF-A0ABD1V1U9-F1
#
_entry.id   AF-A0ABD1V1U9-F1
#
_cell.length_a   1.000
_cell.length_b   1.000
_cell.length_c   1.000
_cell.angle_alpha   90.00
_cell.angle_beta   90.00
_cell.angle_gamma   90.00
#
_symmetry.space_group_name_H-M   'P 1'
#
loop_
_entity.id
_entity.type
_entity.pdbx_description
1 polymer ?
#
loop_
_entity_poly.entity_id
_entity_poly.type
_entity_poly.pdbx_seq_one_letter_code
_entity_poly.pdbx_strand_id
1 'polypeptide(L)'
;MRGVWVEGGDWDWFINLSASNYPLITRDDLLHTFSHFPRDLNFIDHTSNIGWKEFQRAKPVIVDPCLYMTKKSDVFWITQRRSVSAAFKLFTGSYFYPMEISSKGVV
;
A
#
# COMPACT_ATOMS: atom_id res chain seq x y z
N MET A 1 5.34 -13.10 3.62
CA MET A 1 5.50 -12.23 2.43
C MET A 1 6.98 -12.20 2.11
N ARG A 2 7.38 -12.40 0.85
CA ARG A 2 8.79 -12.41 0.43
C ARG A 2 8.94 -11.36 -0.67
N GLY A 3 9.64 -10.27 -0.38
CA GLY A 3 10.02 -9.29 -1.39
C GLY A 3 11.07 -9.90 -2.32
N VAL A 4 10.97 -9.60 -3.61
CA VAL A 4 12.07 -9.89 -4.55
C VAL A 4 12.95 -8.65 -4.61
N TRP A 5 14.21 -8.91 -4.33
CA TRP A 5 15.29 -7.96 -4.23
C TRP A 5 16.05 -8.00 -5.56
N VAL A 6 16.09 -6.90 -6.32
CA VAL A 6 16.94 -6.78 -7.51
C VAL A 6 18.34 -6.35 -7.06
N GLU A 7 19.28 -7.30 -6.97
CA GLU A 7 20.60 -7.12 -6.32
C GLU A 7 21.42 -5.91 -6.79
N GLY A 8 22.10 -5.25 -5.83
CA GLY A 8 23.17 -4.29 -6.12
C GLY A 8 23.47 -3.19 -5.09
N GLY A 9 23.23 -3.34 -3.79
CA GLY A 9 23.62 -2.37 -2.74
C GLY A 9 22.82 -1.06 -2.72
N ASP A 10 22.59 -0.48 -3.90
CA ASP A 10 21.70 0.63 -4.20
C ASP A 10 20.43 0.08 -4.85
N TRP A 11 19.41 -0.17 -4.03
CA TRP A 11 18.12 -0.66 -4.50
C TRP A 11 17.34 0.49 -5.12
N ASP A 12 16.90 0.33 -6.37
CA ASP A 12 16.02 1.32 -6.99
C ASP A 12 14.57 1.08 -6.56
N TRP A 13 14.02 -0.10 -6.84
CA TRP A 13 12.59 -0.36 -6.70
C TRP A 13 12.27 -1.63 -5.91
N PHE A 14 11.15 -1.59 -5.19
CA PHE A 14 10.57 -2.66 -4.40
C PHE A 14 9.29 -3.17 -5.03
N ILE A 15 9.23 -4.49 -5.22
CA ILE A 15 8.08 -5.17 -5.78
C ILE A 15 7.50 -6.10 -4.71
N ASN A 16 6.29 -5.79 -4.27
CA ASN A 16 5.58 -6.63 -3.29
C ASN A 16 4.98 -7.86 -3.98
N LEU A 17 5.47 -9.07 -3.68
CA LEU A 17 4.90 -10.32 -4.18
C LEU A 17 4.29 -11.17 -3.05
N SER A 18 3.12 -11.75 -3.32
CA SER A 18 2.53 -12.82 -2.50
C SER A 18 2.98 -14.20 -3.00
N ALA A 19 2.80 -15.24 -2.18
CA ALA A 19 3.20 -16.61 -2.52
C ALA A 19 2.45 -17.20 -3.73
N SER A 20 1.32 -16.60 -4.14
CA SER A 20 0.55 -17.00 -5.31
C SER A 20 0.90 -16.25 -6.59
N ASN A 21 1.81 -15.27 -6.53
CA ASN A 21 2.23 -14.53 -7.72
C ASN A 21 3.36 -15.27 -8.45
N TYR A 22 3.22 -15.43 -9.76
CA TYR A 22 4.20 -16.09 -10.62
C TYR A 22 4.73 -15.09 -11.67
N PRO A 23 6.07 -14.97 -11.84
CA PRO A 23 6.63 -14.08 -12.84
C PRO A 23 6.30 -14.60 -14.25
N LEU A 24 5.66 -13.77 -15.06
CA LEU A 24 5.38 -14.06 -16.47
C LEU A 24 6.48 -13.54 -17.41
N ILE A 25 7.36 -12.70 -16.87
CA ILE A 25 8.50 -12.09 -17.58
C ILE A 25 9.80 -12.55 -16.95
N THR A 26 10.86 -12.61 -17.75
CA THR A 26 12.19 -12.94 -17.25
C THR A 26 12.76 -11.79 -16.42
N ARG A 27 13.79 -12.07 -15.61
CA ARG A 27 14.46 -11.05 -14.79
C ARG A 27 15.11 -9.97 -15.67
N ASP A 28 15.75 -10.38 -16.76
CA ASP A 28 16.48 -9.46 -17.64
C ASP A 28 15.53 -8.55 -18.41
N ASP A 29 14.40 -9.08 -18.90
CA ASP A 29 13.37 -8.27 -19.58
C ASP A 29 12.73 -7.25 -18.63
N LEU A 30 12.50 -7.65 -17.37
CA LEU A 30 11.98 -6.74 -16.34
C LEU A 30 12.97 -5.60 -16.08
N LEU A 31 14.25 -5.94 -15.86
CA LEU A 31 15.30 -4.96 -15.59
C LEU A 31 15.52 -4.03 -16.79
N HIS A 32 15.54 -4.58 -18.00
CA HIS A 32 15.66 -3.82 -19.24
C HIS A 32 14.48 -2.87 -19.43
N THR A 33 13.26 -3.30 -19.11
CA THR A 33 12.08 -2.42 -19.20
C THR A 33 12.17 -1.30 -18.16
N PHE A 34 12.56 -1.64 -16.93
CA PHE A 34 12.60 -0.69 -15.81
C PHE A 34 13.74 0.33 -15.95
N SER A 35 14.84 0.00 -16.63
CA SER A 35 15.96 0.92 -16.88
C SER A 35 15.62 2.10 -17.78
N HIS A 36 14.55 2.00 -18.59
CA HIS A 36 14.08 3.09 -19.46
C HIS A 36 13.23 4.12 -18.73
N PHE A 37 12.76 3.82 -17.52
CA PHE A 37 11.96 4.73 -16.72
C PHE A 37 12.83 5.50 -15.74
N PRO A 38 12.50 6.76 -15.46
CA PRO A 38 13.19 7.51 -14.44
C PRO A 38 12.91 6.89 -13.06
N ARG A 39 13.94 6.88 -12.21
CA ARG A 39 13.95 6.12 -10.95
C ARG A 39 13.07 6.72 -9.86
N ASP A 40 12.66 7.98 -10.04
CA ASP A 40 11.81 8.78 -9.15
C ASP A 40 10.30 8.53 -9.34
N LEU A 41 9.93 7.49 -10.10
CA LEU A 41 8.54 7.12 -10.34
C LEU A 41 8.09 5.96 -9.45
N ASN A 42 6.88 6.11 -8.93
CA ASN A 42 6.14 5.04 -8.26
C ASN A 42 5.02 4.56 -9.16
N PHE A 43 4.98 3.27 -9.44
CA PHE A 43 3.88 2.65 -10.15
C PHE A 43 2.84 2.27 -9.12
N ILE A 44 1.67 2.91 -9.13
CA ILE A 44 0.56 2.55 -8.26
C ILE A 44 -0.71 2.68 -9.09
N ASP A 45 -1.36 1.56 -9.39
CA ASP A 45 -2.70 1.65 -9.97
C ASP A 45 -3.71 1.99 -8.87
N HIS A 46 -4.47 3.05 -9.14
CA HIS A 46 -5.34 3.68 -8.19
C HIS A 46 -6.52 4.29 -8.93
N THR A 47 -7.68 4.25 -8.29
CA THR A 47 -8.87 4.95 -8.73
C THR A 47 -9.39 5.85 -7.63
N SER A 48 -9.75 7.08 -7.99
CA SER A 48 -10.46 7.98 -7.09
C SER A 48 -11.96 7.68 -7.00
N ASN A 49 -12.49 6.78 -7.84
CA ASN A 49 -13.89 6.40 -7.79
C ASN A 49 -14.08 5.24 -6.80
N ILE A 50 -14.30 5.59 -5.54
CA ILE A 50 -14.40 4.61 -4.44
C ILE A 50 -15.82 4.04 -4.31
N GLY A 51 -16.84 4.78 -4.77
CA GLY A 51 -18.24 4.35 -4.77
C GLY A 51 -18.71 3.79 -3.43
N TRP A 52 -19.31 2.59 -3.45
CA TRP A 52 -19.84 1.92 -2.25
C TRP A 52 -18.78 1.57 -1.20
N LYS A 53 -17.49 1.44 -1.59
CA LYS A 53 -16.40 1.11 -0.65
C LYS A 53 -16.13 2.24 0.33
N GLU A 54 -16.42 3.49 -0.03
CA GLU A 54 -16.19 4.65 0.84
C GLU A 54 -17.05 4.55 2.09
N PHE A 55 -18.31 4.19 1.90
CA PHE A 55 -19.28 4.03 2.98
C PHE A 55 -18.97 2.86 3.92
N GLN A 56 -18.34 1.80 3.38
CA GLN A 56 -17.97 0.61 4.14
C GLN A 56 -16.57 0.65 4.76
N ARG A 57 -15.66 1.51 4.27
CA ARG A 57 -14.26 1.51 4.71
C ARG A 57 -13.75 2.84 5.23
N ALA A 58 -14.26 3.97 4.72
CA ALA A 58 -13.76 5.30 5.10
C ALA A 58 -14.60 5.97 6.20
N LYS A 59 -15.89 5.65 6.25
CA LYS A 59 -16.89 6.24 7.15
C LYS A 59 -17.15 5.48 8.46
N PRO A 60 -16.95 4.15 8.56
CA PRO A 60 -17.16 3.46 9.83
C PRO A 60 -16.18 3.92 10.91
N VAL A 61 -16.62 3.86 12.16
CA VAL A 61 -15.81 4.17 13.34
C VAL A 61 -15.64 2.90 14.16
N ILE A 62 -14.39 2.63 14.53
CA ILE A 62 -13.98 1.51 15.36
C ILE A 62 -13.65 2.05 16.74
N VAL A 63 -14.17 1.41 17.78
CA VAL A 63 -13.78 1.68 19.16
C VAL A 63 -12.90 0.54 19.64
N ASP A 64 -11.70 0.87 20.10
CA ASP A 64 -10.79 -0.07 20.74
C ASP A 64 -10.73 0.24 22.25
N PRO A 65 -11.41 -0.55 23.10
CA PRO A 65 -11.39 -0.40 24.55
C PRO A 65 -9.99 -0.52 25.15
N CYS A 66 -9.07 -1.23 24.48
CA CYS A 66 -7.70 -1.41 24.96
C CYS A 66 -6.89 -0.10 24.96
N LEU A 67 -7.35 0.94 24.25
CA LEU A 67 -6.71 2.26 24.23
C LEU A 67 -7.05 3.13 25.46
N TYR A 68 -8.17 2.88 26.14
CA TYR A 68 -8.65 3.75 27.21
C TYR A 68 -9.21 3.02 28.45
N MET A 69 -9.27 1.68 28.43
CA MET A 69 -9.70 0.86 29.56
C MET A 69 -8.60 -0.13 29.95
N THR A 70 -8.39 -0.32 31.26
CA THR A 70 -7.45 -1.32 31.79
C THR A 70 -7.92 -2.75 31.52
N LYS A 71 -9.23 -2.97 31.37
CA LYS A 71 -9.82 -4.27 31.05
C LYS A 71 -9.86 -4.45 29.53
N LYS A 72 -9.09 -5.42 29.04
CA LYS A 72 -9.05 -5.77 27.63
C LYS A 72 -10.38 -6.41 27.21
N SER A 73 -10.98 -5.90 26.14
CA SER A 73 -12.14 -6.48 25.47
C SER A 73 -12.00 -6.30 23.97
N ASP A 74 -12.79 -7.05 23.21
CA ASP A 74 -12.72 -7.00 21.75
C ASP A 74 -13.13 -5.64 21.19
N VAL A 75 -12.52 -5.34 20.04
CA VAL A 75 -12.80 -4.17 19.23
C VAL A 75 -14.21 -4.29 18.64
N PHE A 76 -14.97 -3.20 18.67
CA PHE A 76 -16.32 -3.19 18.12
C PHE A 76 -16.58 -1.98 17.22
N TRP A 77 -17.53 -2.16 16.31
CA TRP A 77 -18.00 -1.14 15.39
C TRP A 77 -19.19 -0.40 15.99
N ILE A 78 -19.21 0.92 15.87
CA ILE A 78 -20.39 1.72 16.22
C ILE A 78 -21.24 2.01 14.98
N THR A 79 -22.54 2.23 15.19
CA THR A 79 -23.49 2.54 14.11
C THR A 79 -23.28 3.94 13.51
N GLN A 80 -22.68 4.84 14.28
CA GLN A 80 -22.36 6.19 13.86
C GLN A 80 -21.24 6.19 12.81
N ARG A 81 -21.40 7.02 11.77
CA ARG A 81 -20.44 7.18 10.69
C ARG A 81 -19.81 8.57 10.74
N ARG A 82 -18.50 8.63 10.48
CA ARG A 82 -17.78 9.90 10.31
C ARG A 82 -17.85 10.38 8.86
N SER A 83 -17.73 11.69 8.67
CA SER A 83 -17.46 12.25 7.35
C SER A 83 -16.06 11.86 6.88
N VAL A 84 -15.86 11.76 5.56
CA VAL A 84 -14.52 11.64 5.00
C VAL A 84 -13.79 12.97 5.20
N SER A 85 -12.52 12.90 5.58
CA SER A 85 -11.69 14.10 5.77
C SER A 85 -11.59 14.89 4.47
N ALA A 86 -11.72 16.23 4.56
CA ALA A 86 -11.48 17.11 3.42
C ALA A 86 -9.98 17.37 3.17
N ALA A 87 -9.11 17.01 4.12
CA ALA A 87 -7.67 17.32 4.04
C ALA A 87 -6.91 16.45 3.03
N PHE A 88 -7.45 15.29 2.64
CA PHE A 88 -6.82 14.38 1.70
C PHE A 88 -7.87 13.64 0.87
N LYS A 89 -7.50 13.29 -0.36
CA LYS A 89 -8.35 12.50 -1.25
C LYS A 89 -8.05 11.02 -1.06
N LEU A 90 -9.08 10.24 -0.85
CA LEU A 90 -8.94 8.79 -0.81
C LEU A 90 -8.82 8.26 -2.24
N PHE A 91 -7.96 7.25 -2.38
CA PHE A 91 -7.82 6.45 -3.59
C PHE A 91 -7.90 4.98 -3.19
N THR A 92 -8.49 4.14 -4.04
CA THR A 92 -8.49 2.69 -3.88
C THR A 92 -7.78 2.06 -5.07
N GLY A 93 -6.96 1.05 -4.83
CA GLY A 93 -6.21 0.35 -5.87
C GLY A 93 -5.99 -1.11 -5.49
N SER A 94 -5.20 -1.83 -6.28
CA SER A 94 -4.65 -3.14 -5.91
C SER A 94 -3.62 -2.99 -4.79
N TYR A 95 -3.20 -4.11 -4.23
CA TYR A 95 -2.17 -4.16 -3.18
C TYR A 95 -0.80 -4.56 -3.72
N PHE A 96 -0.67 -4.66 -5.04
CA PHE A 96 0.49 -5.18 -5.75
C PHE A 96 1.01 -4.14 -6.71
N TYR A 97 2.10 -3.46 -6.35
CA TYR A 97 2.77 -2.54 -7.28
C TYR A 97 4.27 -2.36 -6.99
N PRO A 98 5.08 -2.00 -8.01
CA PRO A 98 6.44 -1.50 -7.82
C PRO A 98 6.45 -0.10 -7.20
N MET A 99 7.13 0.06 -6.07
CA MET A 99 7.41 1.37 -5.47
C MET A 99 8.92 1.60 -5.38
N GLU A 100 9.37 2.82 -5.63
CA GLU A 100 10.75 3.23 -5.36
C GLU A 100 11.01 3.15 -3.84
N ILE A 101 12.18 2.61 -3.47
CA ILE A 101 12.69 2.77 -2.10
C ILE A 101 13.85 3.76 -2.18
N SER A 102 13.61 4.98 -1.71
CA SER A 102 14.72 5.92 -1.52
C SER A 102 15.59 5.43 -0.35
N SER A 103 16.77 4.90 -0.65
CA SER A 103 17.74 4.45 0.35
C SER A 103 18.53 5.60 1.00
N LYS A 104 18.13 6.86 0.79
CA LYS A 104 18.77 8.00 1.45
C LYS A 104 18.29 8.09 2.90
N GLY A 105 18.94 7.30 3.74
CA GLY A 105 18.99 7.51 5.17
C GLY A 105 19.41 8.94 5.46
N VAL A 106 18.59 9.60 6.28
CA VAL A 106 18.99 10.72 7.11
C VAL A 106 20.26 10.30 7.87
N VAL A 107 21.38 10.96 7.55
CA VAL A 107 22.47 11.28 8.48
C VAL A 107 22.84 12.73 8.24
#